data_AF-A0A1C6CRH0-F1
#
_entry.id   AF-A0A1C6CRH0-F1
#
_cell.length_a   1.000
_cell.length_b   1.000
_cell.length_c   1.000
_cell.angle_alpha   90.00
_cell.angle_beta   90.00
_cell.angle_gamma   90.00
#
_symmetry.space_group_name_H-M   'P 1'
#
loop_
_entity.id
_entity.type
_entity.pdbx_description
1 polymer ?
#
loop_
_entity_poly.entity_id
_entity_poly.type
_entity_poly.pdbx_seq_one_letter_code
_entity_poly.pdbx_strand_id
1 'polypeptide(L)' 'MLDRALLSPEAIAYFNALPLDAQIALEKSNTSFRSLDDIQDYQQRMLSHVNDVLYKQLPEPAIPSNAALDPLDAD' A
#
# COMPACT_ATOMS: atom_id res chain seq x y z
N MET A 1 -9.52 10.88 11.96
CA MET A 1 -10.74 10.05 11.89
C MET A 1 -11.70 10.62 10.87
N LEU A 2 -12.26 9.77 10.00
CA LEU A 2 -13.26 10.16 8.99
C LEU A 2 -14.63 10.35 9.66
N ASP A 3 -15.18 11.56 9.63
CA ASP A 3 -16.53 11.84 10.16
C ASP A 3 -17.52 12.03 9.01
N ARG A 4 -18.21 10.94 8.65
CA ARG A 4 -19.13 10.91 7.51
C ARG A 4 -20.32 11.86 7.68
N ALA A 5 -20.67 12.24 8.91
CA ALA A 5 -21.80 13.15 9.16
C ALA A 5 -21.47 14.61 8.79
N LEU A 6 -20.18 14.95 8.72
CA LEU A 6 -19.70 16.30 8.38
C LEU A 6 -19.28 16.44 6.92
N LEU A 7 -19.23 15.33 6.17
CA LEU A 7 -18.83 15.33 4.77
C LEU A 7 -19.98 15.76 3.85
N SER A 8 -19.62 16.46 2.78
CA SER A 8 -20.58 16.76 1.73
C SER A 8 -21.01 15.47 0.99
N PRO A 9 -22.18 15.47 0.32
CA PRO A 9 -22.63 14.32 -0.47
C PRO A 9 -21.60 13.87 -1.52
N GLU A 10 -20.88 14.81 -2.12
CA GLU A 10 -19.84 14.55 -3.12
C GLU A 10 -18.62 13.87 -2.48
N ALA A 11 -18.21 14.30 -1.28
CA ALA A 11 -17.14 13.66 -0.52
C ALA A 11 -17.49 12.22 -0.12
N ILE A 12 -18.75 11.97 0.27
CA ILE A 12 -19.25 10.63 0.59
C ILE A 12 -19.29 9.76 -0.67
N ALA A 13 -19.78 10.30 -1.79
CA ALA A 13 -19.82 9.59 -3.07
C ALA A 13 -18.42 9.21 -3.55
N TYR A 14 -17.46 10.14 -3.45
CA TYR A 14 -16.06 9.89 -3.76
C TYR A 14 -15.47 8.80 -2.86
N PHE A 15 -15.66 8.89 -1.54
CA PHE A 15 -15.21 7.88 -0.58
C PHE A 15 -15.76 6.49 -0.90
N ASN A 16 -17.06 6.37 -1.19
CA ASN A 16 -17.69 5.08 -1.50
C ASN A 16 -17.24 4.50 -2.84
N ALA A 17 -16.75 5.35 -3.76
CA ALA A 17 -16.22 4.91 -5.05
C ALA A 17 -14.75 4.42 -4.97
N LEU A 18 -14.06 4.67 -3.85
CA LEU A 18 -12.69 4.20 -3.66
C LEU A 18 -12.62 2.67 -3.48
N PRO A 19 -11.47 2.04 -3.81
CA PRO A 19 -11.19 0.66 -3.43
C PRO A 19 -11.33 0.41 -1.92
N LEU A 20 -11.68 -0.82 -1.52
CA LEU A 20 -11.93 -1.17 -0.12
C LEU A 20 -10.69 -0.93 0.77
N ASP A 21 -9.50 -1.21 0.28
CA ASP A 21 -8.23 -0.95 0.95
C ASP A 21 -8.02 0.54 1.21
N ALA A 22 -8.33 1.39 0.24
CA ALA A 22 -8.26 2.84 0.38
C ALA A 22 -9.30 3.38 1.38
N GLN A 23 -10.52 2.82 1.37
CA GLN A 23 -11.55 3.15 2.37
C GLN A 23 -11.08 2.81 3.80
N ILE A 24 -10.55 1.60 4.00
CA ILE A 24 -10.01 1.16 5.29
C ILE A 24 -8.85 2.06 5.73
N ALA A 25 -7.93 2.40 4.82
CA ALA A 25 -6.80 3.26 5.12
C ALA A 25 -7.25 4.65 5.61
N LEU A 26 -8.30 5.23 5.00
CA LEU A 26 -8.90 6.49 5.42
C LEU A 26 -9.58 6.38 6.79
N GLU A 27 -10.37 5.32 7.01
CA GLU A 27 -11.08 5.10 8.29
C GLU A 27 -10.11 4.86 9.46
N LYS A 28 -9.00 4.17 9.21
CA LYS A 28 -7.97 3.86 10.20
C LYS A 28 -6.91 4.96 10.34
N SER A 29 -6.95 5.99 9.50
CA SER A 29 -5.99 7.08 9.59
C SER A 29 -6.26 7.96 10.82
N ASN A 30 -5.18 8.44 11.43
CA ASN A 30 -5.26 9.46 12.49
C ASN A 30 -5.58 10.86 11.95
N THR A 31 -5.64 11.04 10.62
CA THR A 31 -5.95 12.30 9.96
C THR A 31 -7.44 12.59 10.01
N SER A 32 -7.83 13.81 10.37
CA SER A 32 -9.23 14.24 10.33
C SER A 32 -9.58 14.74 8.94
N PHE A 33 -10.59 14.13 8.33
CA PHE A 33 -11.08 14.51 7.00
C PHE A 33 -12.41 15.25 7.16
N ARG A 34 -12.48 16.48 6.66
CA ARG A 34 -13.68 17.33 6.74
C ARG A 34 -14.20 17.73 5.37
N SER A 35 -13.42 17.54 4.32
CA SER A 35 -13.74 17.93 2.96
C SER A 35 -13.35 16.84 1.95
N LEU A 36 -13.85 16.98 0.72
CA LEU A 36 -13.43 16.15 -0.41
C LEU A 36 -11.93 16.34 -0.69
N ASP A 37 -11.44 17.59 -0.64
CA ASP A 37 -10.03 17.91 -0.88
C ASP A 37 -9.11 17.17 0.09
N ASP A 38 -9.46 17.10 1.39
CA ASP A 38 -8.66 16.35 2.39
C ASP A 38 -8.51 14.87 2.02
N ILE A 39 -9.59 14.26 1.51
CA ILE A 39 -9.62 12.85 1.11
C ILE A 39 -8.76 12.65 -0.14
N GLN A 40 -8.86 13.56 -1.12
CA GLN A 40 -8.08 13.51 -2.36
C GLN A 40 -6.58 13.72 -2.10
N ASP A 41 -6.21 14.69 -1.28
CA ASP A 41 -4.82 14.96 -0.91
C ASP A 41 -4.18 13.75 -0.23
N TYR A 42 -4.92 13.08 0.66
CA TYR A 42 -4.43 11.88 1.32
C TYR A 42 -4.22 10.73 0.34
N GLN A 43 -5.16 10.53 -0.59
CA GLN A 43 -5.01 9.53 -1.66
C GLN A 43 -3.78 9.81 -2.54
N GLN A 44 -3.55 11.07 -2.94
CA GLN A 44 -2.37 11.47 -3.72
C GLN A 44 -1.05 11.17 -2.98
N ARG A 45 -0.99 11.45 -1.67
CA ARG A 45 0.19 11.15 -0.85
C ARG A 45 0.45 9.65 -0.71
N MET A 46 -0.61 8.85 -0.57
CA MET A 46 -0.50 7.39 -0.51
C MET A 46 -0.03 6.82 -1.85
N LEU A 47 -0.63 7.24 -2.96
CA LEU A 47 -0.23 6.80 -4.31
C LEU A 47 1.22 7.16 -4.63
N SER A 48 1.68 8.33 -4.16
CA SER A 48 3.09 8.74 -4.28
C SER A 48 4.03 7.79 -3.54
N HIS A 49 3.65 7.28 -2.36
CA HIS A 49 4.44 6.30 -1.61
C HIS A 49 4.44 4.91 -2.25
N VAL A 50 3.34 4.49 -2.90
CA VAL A 50 3.26 3.16 -3.53
C VAL A 50 4.25 3.03 -4.69
N ASN A 51 4.45 4.09 -5.48
CA ASN A 51 5.45 4.08 -6.55
C ASN A 51 6.90 3.99 -6.04
N ASP A 52 7.19 4.48 -4.84
CA ASP A 52 8.54 4.50 -4.29
C ASP A 52 8.98 3.11 -3.77
N VAL A 53 8.02 2.26 -3.36
CA VAL A 53 8.30 0.93 -2.79
C VAL A 53 8.41 -0.16 -3.86
N LEU A 54 7.85 0.05 -5.06
CA LEU A 54 7.80 -0.97 -6.12
C LEU A 54 9.16 -1.23 -6.82
N TYR A 55 10.21 -0.45 -6.54
CA TYR A 55 11.53 -0.63 -7.16
C TYR A 55 12.67 -0.91 -6.19
N LYS A 56 12.40 -1.39 -4.97
CA LYS A 56 13.45 -2.10 -4.23
C LYS A 56 13.59 -3.49 -4.84
N GLN A 57 14.43 -3.58 -5.88
CA GLN A 57 15.00 -4.85 -6.34
C GLN A 57 15.31 -5.71 -5.12
N LEU A 58 14.61 -6.85 -5.01
CA LEU A 58 15.02 -7.91 -4.11
C LEU A 58 16.48 -8.22 -4.46
N PRO A 59 17.40 -8.25 -3.49
CA PRO A 59 18.75 -8.71 -3.77
C PRO A 59 18.64 -10.10 -4.38
N GLU A 60 19.38 -10.34 -5.46
CA GLU A 60 19.38 -11.64 -6.13
C GLU A 60 19.60 -12.74 -5.08
N PRO A 61 18.83 -13.85 -5.13
CA PRO A 61 19.03 -14.93 -4.19
C PRO A 61 20.48 -15.40 -4.35
N ALA A 62 21.31 -15.16 -3.34
CA ALA A 62 22.62 -15.75 -3.25
C ALA A 62 22.38 -17.26 -3.16
N ILE A 63 22.44 -17.96 -4.29
CA ILE A 63 22.44 -19.42 -4.32
C ILE A 63 23.66 -19.81 -3.49
N PRO A 64 23.52 -20.43 -2.30
CA PRO A 64 24.68 -21.03 -1.69
C PRO A 64 25.09 -22.15 -2.65
N SER A 65 26.26 -21.98 -3.28
CA SER A 65 26.85 -23.00 -4.13
C SER A 65 26.99 -24.26 -3.27
N ASN A 66 26.07 -25.21 -3.46
CA ASN A 66 26.01 -26.42 -2.65
C ASN A 66 27.10 -27.37 -3.15
N ALA A 67 28.36 -27.01 -2.91
CA ALA A 67 29.55 -27.80 -3.24
C ALA A 67 29.73 -29.00 -2.29
N ALA A 68 28.78 -29.25 -1.38
CA ALA A 68 28.81 -30.31 -0.40
C ALA A 68 28.01 -31.57 -0.80
N LEU A 69 27.42 -31.61 -2.01
CA LEU A 69 26.68 -32.75 -2.52
C LEU A 69 27.36 -33.36 -3.77
N ASP A 70 28.62 -33.76 -3.63
CA ASP A 70 29.24 -34.83 -4.45
C ASP A 70 30.48 -35.32 -3.66
N PRO A 71 30.57 -36.60 -3.23
CA PRO A 71 30.54 -37.74 -4.14
C PRO A 71 29.71 -38.92 -3.63
N LEU A 72 28.73 -39.36 -4.42
CA LEU A 72 28.16 -40.71 -4.31
C LEU A 72 28.07 -41.37 -5.69
N ASP A 73 29.13 -41.30 -6.49
CA ASP A 73 29.42 -42.31 -7.50
C ASP A 73 30.81 -42.11 -8.11
N ALA A 74 31.78 -42.94 -7.70
CA ALA A 74 32.94 -43.32 -8.52
C ALA A 74 33.72 -44.45 -7.81
N ASP A 75 33.29 -45.68 -8.11
CA ASP A 75 33.97 -46.99 -8.01
C ASP A 75 34.47 -47.50 -6.64
#